data_AF-A0A329UTT7-F1
#
_entry.id   AF-A0A329UTT7-F1
#
_cell.length_a   1.000
_cell.length_b   1.000
_cell.length_c   1.000
_cell.angle_alpha   90.00
_cell.angle_beta   90.00
_cell.angle_gamma   90.00
#
_symmetry.space_group_name_H-M   'P 1'
#
loop_
_entity.id
_entity.type
_entity.pdbx_description
1 polymer ?
#
loop_
_entity_poly.entity_id
_entity_poly.type
_entity_poly.pdbx_seq_one_letter_code
_entity_poly.pdbx_strand_id
1 'polypeptide(L)'
;MTILPNIEEATEDARNGKLSPYWQNNLKRECLHKKLSDEEQQALLELNRILSETPQWSSEEELCIEMENIGGRVCFCHFWDEHYSMVQLTEDRNGKYSAAYVLDTETTPDVRKAAALQAQKELADCMQVWGVSLLDAPVPEQMKYDSLAEAASHLMQVLNDPERITG
;
A
#
# COMPACT_ATOMS: atom_id res chain seq x y z
N MET A 1 -1.31 -4.88 -24.96
CA MET A 1 -0.85 -3.59 -24.42
C MET A 1 0.57 -3.84 -23.91
N THR A 2 1.55 -3.05 -24.36
CA THR A 2 2.96 -3.21 -23.93
C THR A 2 3.12 -2.74 -22.50
N ILE A 3 4.04 -3.36 -21.76
CA ILE A 3 4.42 -2.96 -20.40
C ILE A 3 5.72 -2.15 -20.39
N LEU A 4 6.36 -1.98 -21.55
CA LEU A 4 7.63 -1.26 -21.67
C LEU A 4 7.60 0.13 -21.02
N PRO A 5 6.57 0.99 -21.21
CA PRO A 5 6.54 2.30 -20.56
C PRO A 5 6.56 2.22 -19.03
N ASN A 6 5.87 1.25 -18.44
CA ASN A 6 5.83 1.06 -16.99
C ASN A 6 7.22 0.63 -16.47
N ILE A 7 7.96 -0.17 -17.24
CA ILE A 7 9.32 -0.58 -16.88
C ILE A 7 10.29 0.60 -17.00
N GLU A 8 10.14 1.43 -18.03
CA GLU A 8 10.97 2.63 -18.23
C GLU A 8 10.77 3.66 -17.12
N GLU A 9 9.52 3.94 -16.75
CA GLU A 9 9.17 4.81 -15.61
C GLU A 9 9.77 4.27 -14.31
N ALA A 10 9.53 2.98 -14.01
CA ALA A 10 10.12 2.33 -12.84
C ALA A 10 11.66 2.36 -12.85
N THR A 11 12.29 2.29 -14.02
CA THR A 11 13.74 2.40 -14.15
C THR A 11 14.24 3.80 -13.81
N GLU A 12 13.51 4.85 -14.20
CA GLU A 12 13.83 6.22 -13.83
C GLU A 12 13.72 6.44 -12.31
N ASP A 13 12.65 5.95 -11.69
CA ASP A 13 12.50 6.01 -10.24
C ASP A 13 13.57 5.21 -9.50
N ALA A 14 13.86 4.00 -9.98
CA ALA A 14 14.88 3.13 -9.39
C ALA A 14 16.28 3.77 -9.42
N ARG A 15 16.63 4.50 -10.51
CA ARG A 15 17.88 5.26 -10.60
C ARG A 15 18.00 6.35 -9.55
N ASN A 16 16.87 6.93 -9.15
CA ASN A 16 16.79 7.97 -8.14
C ASN A 16 16.62 7.41 -6.72
N GLY A 17 16.56 6.08 -6.56
CA GLY A 17 16.31 5.43 -5.27
C GLY A 17 14.87 5.55 -4.79
N LYS A 18 13.91 5.73 -5.70
CA LYS A 18 12.50 6.06 -5.38
C LYS A 18 11.51 4.95 -5.66
N LEU A 19 11.94 3.82 -6.21
CA LEU A 19 11.03 2.72 -6.54
C LEU A 19 10.82 1.81 -5.34
N SER A 20 9.79 2.08 -4.53
CA SER A 20 9.55 1.34 -3.31
C SER A 20 9.22 -0.15 -3.54
N PRO A 21 9.45 -1.03 -2.54
CA PRO A 21 9.13 -2.46 -2.65
C PRO A 21 7.71 -2.74 -3.15
N TYR A 22 6.71 -2.00 -2.67
CA TYR A 22 5.32 -2.11 -3.12
C TYR A 22 5.19 -1.92 -4.64
N TRP A 23 5.79 -0.87 -5.23
CA TRP A 23 5.74 -0.63 -6.67
C TRP A 23 6.59 -1.60 -7.48
N GLN A 24 7.77 -2.00 -6.99
CA GLN A 24 8.57 -3.07 -7.61
C GLN A 24 7.73 -4.34 -7.76
N ASN A 25 6.98 -4.66 -6.71
CA ASN A 25 6.12 -5.81 -6.62
C ASN A 25 4.89 -5.69 -7.53
N ASN A 26 4.24 -4.53 -7.59
CA ASN A 26 3.16 -4.28 -8.55
C ASN A 26 3.63 -4.50 -10.01
N LEU A 27 4.81 -3.98 -10.36
CA LEU A 27 5.39 -4.19 -11.69
C LEU A 27 5.68 -5.68 -11.98
N LYS A 28 6.24 -6.42 -10.99
CA LYS A 28 6.47 -7.87 -11.13
C LYS A 28 5.18 -8.62 -11.44
N ARG A 29 4.06 -8.27 -10.80
CA ARG A 29 2.75 -8.89 -11.09
C ARG A 29 2.30 -8.65 -12.51
N GLU A 30 2.37 -7.41 -12.96
CA GLU A 30 2.00 -7.09 -14.33
C GLU A 30 2.84 -7.87 -15.36
N CYS A 31 4.10 -8.13 -15.05
CA CYS A 31 4.98 -8.96 -15.87
C CYS A 31 4.60 -10.46 -15.85
N LEU A 32 4.23 -11.01 -14.69
CA LEU A 32 3.92 -12.45 -14.52
C LEU A 32 2.76 -12.92 -15.41
N HIS A 33 1.78 -12.07 -15.65
CA HIS A 33 0.60 -12.41 -16.44
C HIS A 33 0.74 -12.09 -17.94
N LYS A 34 1.93 -11.67 -18.39
CA LYS A 34 2.17 -11.25 -19.77
C LYS A 34 3.35 -12.01 -20.39
N LYS A 35 3.26 -12.27 -21.70
CA LYS A 35 4.42 -12.73 -22.48
C LYS A 35 5.20 -11.51 -22.95
N LEU A 36 6.37 -11.30 -22.37
CA LEU A 36 7.23 -10.16 -22.65
C LEU A 36 7.96 -10.29 -23.99
N SER A 37 8.08 -9.18 -24.72
CA SER A 37 8.97 -9.06 -25.87
C SER A 37 10.45 -9.10 -25.45
N ASP A 38 11.36 -9.29 -26.40
CA ASP A 38 12.80 -9.24 -26.12
C ASP A 38 13.23 -7.87 -25.58
N GLU A 39 12.59 -6.80 -26.06
CA GLU A 39 12.80 -5.43 -25.58
C GLU A 39 12.34 -5.24 -24.14
N GLU A 40 11.14 -5.72 -23.79
CA GLU A 40 10.62 -5.68 -22.42
C GLU A 40 11.47 -6.52 -21.45
N GLN A 41 11.98 -7.67 -21.89
CA GLN A 41 12.91 -8.49 -21.11
C GLN A 41 14.22 -7.75 -20.86
N GLN A 42 14.78 -7.10 -21.88
CA GLN A 42 16.01 -6.32 -21.74
C GLN A 42 15.83 -5.13 -20.79
N ALA A 43 14.68 -4.44 -20.87
CA ALA A 43 14.35 -3.34 -19.97
C ALA A 43 14.24 -3.83 -18.50
N LEU A 44 13.59 -4.98 -18.26
CA LEU A 44 13.52 -5.55 -16.91
C LEU A 44 14.88 -5.99 -16.38
N LEU A 45 15.77 -6.51 -17.22
CA LEU A 45 17.13 -6.86 -16.79
C LEU A 45 17.90 -5.62 -16.31
N GLU A 46 17.77 -4.50 -17.03
CA GLU A 46 18.38 -3.24 -16.63
C GLU A 46 17.78 -2.71 -15.32
N LEU A 47 16.45 -2.73 -15.17
CA LEU A 47 15.80 -2.35 -13.92
C LEU A 47 16.31 -3.19 -12.75
N ASN A 48 16.35 -4.52 -12.89
CA ASN A 48 16.84 -5.42 -11.83
C ASN A 48 18.31 -5.17 -11.48
N ARG A 49 19.14 -4.81 -12.48
CA ARG A 49 20.53 -4.41 -12.23
C ARG A 49 20.58 -3.17 -11.33
N ILE A 50 19.82 -2.13 -11.67
CA ILE A 50 19.75 -0.88 -10.89
C ILE A 50 19.24 -1.15 -9.47
N LEU A 51 18.19 -1.96 -9.32
CA LEU A 51 17.65 -2.33 -8.01
C LEU A 51 18.66 -3.07 -7.11
N SER A 52 19.62 -3.78 -7.71
CA SER A 52 20.68 -4.45 -6.94
C SER A 52 21.85 -3.53 -6.54
N GLU A 53 21.98 -2.39 -7.20
CA GLU A 53 23.07 -1.42 -6.98
C GLU A 53 22.64 -0.20 -6.17
N THR A 54 21.37 0.20 -6.29
CA THR A 54 20.83 1.44 -5.73
C THR A 54 19.80 1.13 -4.62
N PRO A 55 20.05 1.52 -3.37
CA PRO A 55 19.04 1.47 -2.31
C PRO A 55 17.79 2.26 -2.70
N GLN A 56 16.62 1.70 -2.41
CA GLN A 56 15.33 2.31 -2.69
C GLN A 56 14.66 2.80 -1.40
N TRP A 57 13.75 3.76 -1.52
CA TRP A 57 12.82 4.12 -0.45
C TRP A 57 12.06 2.91 0.07
N SER A 58 11.74 2.94 1.36
CA SER A 58 10.68 2.06 1.87
C SER A 58 9.32 2.51 1.34
N SER A 59 8.33 1.62 1.32
CA SER A 59 6.98 2.00 0.89
C SER A 59 6.30 2.98 1.85
N GLU A 60 6.68 2.97 3.13
CA GLU A 60 6.25 3.99 4.09
C GLU A 60 6.90 5.36 3.82
N GLU A 61 8.20 5.40 3.52
CA GLU A 61 8.92 6.65 3.20
C GLU A 61 8.32 7.31 1.95
N GLU A 62 8.08 6.53 0.90
CA GLU A 62 7.43 7.01 -0.32
C GLU A 62 6.04 7.59 -0.02
N LEU A 63 5.19 6.85 0.68
CA LEU A 63 3.85 7.30 1.03
C LEU A 63 3.88 8.58 1.88
N CYS A 64 4.82 8.69 2.82
CA CYS A 64 4.99 9.90 3.62
C CYS A 64 5.34 11.11 2.73
N ILE A 65 6.30 10.96 1.83
CA ILE A 65 6.71 12.04 0.91
C ILE A 65 5.57 12.42 -0.05
N GLU A 66 4.85 11.45 -0.61
CA GLU A 66 3.68 11.70 -1.46
C GLU A 66 2.61 12.51 -0.73
N MET A 67 2.29 12.11 0.50
CA MET A 67 1.32 12.81 1.33
C MET A 67 1.79 14.21 1.71
N GLU A 68 3.05 14.38 2.11
CA GLU A 68 3.65 15.68 2.43
C GLU A 68 3.60 16.63 1.22
N ASN A 69 3.91 16.14 0.01
CA ASN A 69 3.90 16.94 -1.22
C ASN A 69 2.51 17.53 -1.54
N ILE A 70 1.43 16.86 -1.11
CA ILE A 70 0.06 17.35 -1.28
C ILE A 70 -0.48 18.08 -0.05
N GLY A 71 0.37 18.35 0.95
CA GLY A 71 0.01 19.02 2.20
C GLY A 71 -0.76 18.14 3.19
N GLY A 72 -0.70 16.83 3.01
CA GLY A 72 -1.27 15.83 3.91
C GLY A 72 -0.21 15.14 4.78
N ARG A 73 -0.62 14.05 5.43
CA ARG A 73 0.26 13.18 6.21
C ARG A 73 -0.25 11.74 6.25
N VAL A 74 0.65 10.82 6.57
CA VAL A 74 0.30 9.44 6.92
C VAL A 74 -0.02 9.39 8.41
N CYS A 75 -1.19 8.83 8.75
CA CYS A 75 -1.55 8.56 10.13
C CYS A 75 -1.11 7.15 10.55
N PHE A 76 -1.37 6.17 9.69
CA PHE A 76 -1.01 4.77 9.90
C PHE A 76 -0.77 4.12 8.55
N CYS A 77 0.22 3.25 8.45
CA CYS A 77 0.36 2.35 7.30
C CYS A 77 1.11 1.09 7.69
N HIS A 78 0.89 0.02 6.93
CA HIS A 78 1.68 -1.19 6.98
C HIS A 78 1.72 -1.81 5.58
N PHE A 79 2.89 -2.31 5.19
CA PHE A 79 3.13 -2.94 3.90
C PHE A 79 3.70 -4.34 4.12
N TRP A 80 3.25 -5.32 3.33
CA TRP A 80 3.81 -6.66 3.31
C TRP A 80 4.45 -6.94 1.96
N ASP A 81 5.78 -6.90 1.94
CA ASP A 81 6.58 -7.06 0.72
C ASP A 81 6.47 -8.49 0.16
N GLU A 82 6.21 -9.49 1.00
CA GLU A 82 6.11 -10.88 0.59
C GLU A 82 4.83 -11.16 -0.20
N HIS A 83 3.77 -10.40 0.08
CA HIS A 83 2.44 -10.69 -0.44
C HIS A 83 1.63 -9.46 -0.84
N TYR A 84 2.28 -8.42 -1.35
CA TYR A 84 1.63 -7.33 -2.12
C TYR A 84 0.44 -6.69 -1.40
N SER A 85 0.46 -6.72 -0.07
CA SER A 85 -0.65 -6.25 0.75
C SER A 85 -0.25 -4.95 1.41
N MET A 86 -1.24 -4.13 1.68
CA MET A 86 -1.04 -2.80 2.22
C MET A 86 -2.28 -2.38 2.99
N VAL A 87 -2.09 -1.67 4.09
CA VAL A 87 -3.15 -0.92 4.75
C VAL A 87 -2.61 0.48 5.03
N GLN A 88 -3.43 1.50 4.85
CA GLN A 88 -3.06 2.87 5.18
C GLN A 88 -4.26 3.71 5.57
N LEU A 89 -3.95 4.72 6.38
CA LEU A 89 -4.82 5.77 6.83
C LEU A 89 -4.06 7.09 6.65
N THR A 90 -4.57 7.98 5.82
CA THR A 90 -3.93 9.26 5.50
C THR A 90 -4.88 10.42 5.76
N GLU A 91 -4.31 11.58 6.04
CA GLU A 91 -5.03 12.85 6.17
C GLU A 91 -4.58 13.78 5.04
N ASP A 92 -5.51 14.41 4.34
CA ASP A 92 -5.19 15.40 3.31
C ASP A 92 -5.09 16.83 3.86
N ARG A 93 -4.69 17.77 3.00
CA ARG A 93 -4.54 19.20 3.34
C ARG A 93 -5.79 19.87 3.92
N ASN A 94 -6.97 19.29 3.73
CA ASN A 94 -8.23 19.82 4.25
C ASN A 94 -8.63 19.16 5.58
N GLY A 95 -7.77 18.32 6.16
CA GLY A 95 -8.06 17.56 7.37
C GLY A 95 -9.07 16.43 7.15
N LYS A 96 -9.27 15.98 5.90
CA LYS A 96 -10.11 14.81 5.60
C LYS A 96 -9.27 13.55 5.58
N TYR A 97 -9.85 12.48 6.10
CA TYR A 97 -9.16 11.19 6.26
C TYR A 97 -9.55 10.22 5.15
N SER A 98 -8.62 9.40 4.70
CA SER A 98 -8.87 8.30 3.76
C SER A 98 -8.26 7.02 4.30
N ALA A 99 -8.99 5.92 4.20
CA ALA A 99 -8.47 4.59 4.43
C ALA A 99 -8.32 3.88 3.08
N ALA A 100 -7.19 3.21 2.86
CA ALA A 100 -6.99 2.33 1.72
C ALA A 100 -6.39 1.02 2.20
N TYR A 101 -6.77 -0.08 1.58
CA TYR A 101 -6.36 -1.41 2.00
C TYR A 101 -6.41 -2.39 0.83
N VAL A 102 -5.43 -3.28 0.78
CA VAL A 102 -5.34 -4.42 -0.12
C VAL A 102 -4.79 -5.58 0.69
N LEU A 103 -5.53 -6.68 0.76
CA LEU A 103 -4.98 -7.96 1.21
C LEU A 103 -5.02 -8.92 0.03
N ASP A 104 -3.84 -9.30 -0.44
CA ASP A 104 -3.69 -10.03 -1.68
C ASP A 104 -4.46 -11.35 -1.69
N THR A 105 -5.33 -11.51 -2.69
CA THR A 105 -6.22 -12.66 -2.82
C THR A 105 -5.50 -13.88 -3.41
N GLU A 106 -4.33 -13.70 -4.03
CA GLU A 106 -3.47 -14.81 -4.47
C GLU A 106 -2.80 -15.53 -3.29
N THR A 107 -2.76 -14.90 -2.11
CA THR A 107 -2.31 -15.58 -0.88
C THR A 107 -3.30 -16.60 -0.34
N THR A 108 -2.81 -17.47 0.54
CA THR A 108 -3.69 -18.38 1.28
C THR A 108 -4.59 -17.59 2.24
N PRO A 109 -5.83 -18.07 2.48
CA PRO A 109 -6.72 -17.44 3.47
C PRO A 109 -6.08 -17.26 4.85
N ASP A 110 -5.19 -18.16 5.26
CA ASP A 110 -4.50 -18.09 6.54
C ASP A 110 -3.49 -16.94 6.60
N VAL A 111 -2.71 -16.73 5.52
CA VAL A 111 -1.79 -15.59 5.42
C VAL A 111 -2.56 -14.28 5.45
N ARG A 112 -3.66 -14.19 4.69
CA ARG A 112 -4.53 -13.01 4.68
C ARG A 112 -5.13 -12.71 6.06
N LYS A 113 -5.59 -13.73 6.79
CA LYS A 113 -6.09 -13.58 8.17
C LYS A 113 -5.00 -13.11 9.12
N ALA A 114 -3.77 -13.62 8.97
CA ALA A 114 -2.64 -13.21 9.79
C ALA A 114 -2.26 -11.75 9.54
N ALA A 115 -2.21 -11.31 8.27
CA ALA A 115 -1.95 -9.92 7.91
C ALA A 115 -3.01 -8.97 8.47
N ALA A 116 -4.29 -9.32 8.32
CA ALA A 116 -5.39 -8.54 8.88
C ALA A 116 -5.28 -8.41 10.41
N LEU A 117 -5.02 -9.53 11.11
CA LEU A 117 -4.88 -9.54 12.56
C LEU A 117 -3.67 -8.71 13.04
N GLN A 118 -2.59 -8.70 12.25
CA GLN A 118 -1.43 -7.86 12.56
C GLN A 118 -1.79 -6.38 12.44
N ALA A 119 -2.38 -5.96 11.32
CA ALA A 119 -2.82 -4.58 11.13
C ALA A 119 -3.88 -4.13 12.15
N GLN A 120 -4.79 -5.02 12.57
CA GLN A 120 -5.74 -4.71 13.64
C GLN A 120 -5.03 -4.33 14.95
N LYS A 121 -4.02 -5.10 15.34
CA LYS A 121 -3.28 -4.84 16.60
C LYS A 121 -2.54 -3.52 16.53
N GLU A 122 -1.79 -3.31 15.44
CA GLU A 122 -1.03 -2.08 15.26
C GLU A 122 -1.95 -0.85 15.15
N LEU A 123 -3.06 -0.95 14.42
CA LEU A 123 -4.05 0.11 14.35
C LEU A 123 -4.69 0.37 15.71
N ALA A 124 -4.97 -0.66 16.51
CA ALA A 124 -5.50 -0.49 17.86
C ALA A 124 -4.52 0.25 18.79
N ASP A 125 -3.22 -0.09 18.72
CA ASP A 125 -2.16 0.60 19.46
C ASP A 125 -2.08 2.07 19.02
N CYS A 126 -2.14 2.34 17.71
CA CYS A 126 -2.19 3.70 17.17
C CYS A 126 -3.44 4.47 17.65
N MET A 127 -4.62 3.86 17.59
CA MET A 127 -5.87 4.47 18.07
C MET A 127 -5.80 4.83 19.55
N GLN A 128 -5.16 4.00 20.37
CA GLN A 128 -4.91 4.30 21.79
C GLN A 128 -4.03 5.55 21.94
N VAL A 129 -2.94 5.66 21.16
CA VAL A 129 -2.06 6.83 21.16
C VAL A 129 -2.80 8.09 20.72
N TRP A 130 -3.70 7.99 19.74
CA TRP A 130 -4.53 9.10 19.28
C TRP A 130 -5.68 9.47 20.23
N GLY A 131 -5.97 8.64 21.24
CA GLY A 131 -7.13 8.82 22.11
C GLY A 131 -8.46 8.59 21.40
N VAL A 132 -8.46 7.79 20.33
CA VAL A 132 -9.61 7.48 19.49
C VAL A 132 -10.17 6.12 19.90
N SER A 133 -11.50 6.03 20.05
CA SER A 133 -12.19 4.77 20.31
C SER A 133 -12.87 4.25 19.06
N LEU A 134 -12.99 2.92 18.95
CA LEU A 134 -13.79 2.27 17.92
C LEU A 134 -15.26 2.69 18.07
N LEU A 135 -15.89 3.06 16.96
CA LEU A 135 -17.32 3.39 16.95
C LEU A 135 -18.18 2.12 17.08
N ASP A 136 -19.23 2.20 17.90
CA ASP A 136 -20.18 1.10 18.14
C ASP A 136 -21.01 0.77 16.89
N ALA A 137 -21.22 1.76 16.01
CA ALA A 137 -22.01 1.60 14.79
C ALA A 137 -21.10 1.23 13.59
N PRO A 138 -21.60 0.42 12.64
CA PRO A 138 -20.92 0.20 11.37
C PRO A 138 -20.67 1.53 10.64
N VAL A 139 -19.44 1.73 10.17
CA VAL A 139 -19.05 2.90 9.39
C VAL A 139 -19.05 2.53 7.91
N PRO A 140 -19.90 3.17 7.07
CA PRO A 140 -19.96 2.86 5.65
C PRO A 140 -18.67 3.27 4.94
N GLU A 141 -18.33 2.53 3.89
CA GLU A 141 -17.20 2.85 3.01
C GLU A 141 -17.39 4.21 2.33
N GLN A 142 -16.38 5.06 2.43
CA GLN A 142 -16.34 6.39 1.86
C GLN A 142 -14.93 6.69 1.34
N MET A 143 -14.86 7.52 0.29
CA MET A 143 -13.57 8.02 -0.22
C MET A 143 -12.84 8.90 0.80
N LYS A 144 -13.62 9.65 1.60
CA LYS A 144 -13.14 10.61 2.59
C LYS A 144 -14.04 10.57 3.82
N TYR A 145 -13.43 10.67 5.00
CA TYR A 145 -14.10 10.76 6.29
C TYR A 145 -13.85 12.12 6.93
N ASP A 146 -14.80 12.56 7.74
CA ASP A 146 -14.74 13.85 8.42
C ASP A 146 -13.89 13.82 9.70
N SER A 147 -13.66 12.61 10.23
CA SER A 147 -12.88 12.41 11.45
C SER A 147 -11.94 11.21 11.37
N LEU A 148 -10.84 11.29 12.13
CA LEU A 148 -9.91 10.18 12.31
C LEU A 148 -10.61 8.96 12.93
N ALA A 149 -11.57 9.20 13.83
CA ALA A 149 -12.33 8.15 14.50
C ALA A 149 -13.18 7.32 13.55
N GLU A 150 -13.88 7.97 12.61
CA GLU A 150 -14.66 7.27 11.58
C GLU A 150 -13.74 6.46 10.65
N ALA A 151 -12.66 7.07 10.17
CA ALA A 151 -11.75 6.41 9.22
C ALA A 151 -11.03 5.22 9.84
N ALA A 152 -10.52 5.37 11.07
CA ALA A 152 -9.89 4.27 11.81
C ALA A 152 -10.89 3.17 12.16
N SER A 153 -12.12 3.54 12.54
CA SER A 153 -13.18 2.56 12.83
C SER A 153 -13.58 1.78 11.58
N HIS A 154 -13.72 2.46 10.44
CA HIS A 154 -13.99 1.80 9.17
C HIS A 154 -12.89 0.81 8.82
N LEU A 155 -11.61 1.23 8.88
CA LEU A 155 -10.48 0.35 8.58
C LEU A 155 -10.45 -0.86 9.52
N MET A 156 -10.65 -0.66 10.83
CA MET A 156 -10.75 -1.76 11.81
C MET A 156 -11.88 -2.73 11.48
N GLN A 157 -13.07 -2.21 11.12
CA GLN A 157 -14.24 -3.02 10.77
C GLN A 157 -14.02 -3.84 9.49
N VAL A 158 -13.35 -3.26 8.49
CA VAL A 158 -12.95 -3.96 7.27
C VAL A 158 -11.98 -5.10 7.60
N LEU A 159 -10.96 -4.82 8.41
CA LEU A 159 -9.97 -5.82 8.80
C LEU A 159 -10.58 -6.95 9.63
N ASN A 160 -11.70 -6.74 10.33
CA ASN A 160 -12.42 -7.79 11.06
C ASN A 160 -13.05 -8.86 10.14
N ASP A 161 -13.24 -8.56 8.86
CA ASP A 161 -13.76 -9.50 7.87
C ASP A 161 -12.85 -9.51 6.61
N PRO A 162 -11.60 -9.99 6.73
CA PRO A 162 -10.60 -9.85 5.67
C PRO A 162 -10.89 -10.71 4.45
N GLU A 163 -11.86 -11.62 4.53
CA GLU A 163 -12.34 -12.40 3.39
C GLU A 163 -13.21 -11.55 2.44
N ARG A 164 -13.76 -10.43 2.92
CA ARG A 164 -14.48 -9.45 2.08
C ARG A 164 -13.58 -8.45 1.37
N ILE A 165 -12.30 -8.38 1.72
CA ILE A 165 -11.33 -7.52 1.04
C ILE A 165 -10.98 -8.20 -0.28
N THR A 166 -11.65 -7.76 -1.34
CA THR A 166 -11.29 -8.13 -2.71
C THR A 166 -10.28 -7.11 -3.23
N GLY A 167 -9.03 -7.54 -3.38
CA GLY A 167 -8.01 -6.80 -4.13
C GLY A 167 -8.29 -6.79 -5.62
#